data_AF-A0A8H3CFG8-F1
#
_entry.id   AF-A0A8H3CFG8-F1
#
_cell.length_a   1.000
_cell.length_b   1.000
_cell.length_c   1.000
_cell.angle_alpha   90.00
_cell.angle_beta   90.00
_cell.angle_gamma   90.00
#
_symmetry.space_group_name_H-M   'P 1'
#
loop_
_entity.id
_entity.type
_entity.pdbx_description
1 polymer ?
#
loop_
_entity_poly.entity_id
_entity_poly.type
_entity_poly.pdbx_seq_one_letter_code
_entity_poly.pdbx_strand_id
1 'polypeptide(L)'
;MGCVYYRPRYTTRSTIQGSLLVLPGLTLSGHAEPMVSIRLVCATLVIPGALGAIIDLPVAIIGTYNVSFLMGAAPTTFVQSLLPESYRNSLIRPNESIYPGLAADSHPIVFELGREANAGPPLLNFISFEEAKIQIPYVARIGSSPSKPFLYKRHIMVDNAINVAGSWISFGLNTTLNTFVPTNSSNSSSYDYQVEGVLKGKIRPATSGSIPVESFKSAAGLPWFAEFVTCAQHFYNFTNPVERVSGTVELAQGVTIPVEGIHTVASFKIAFHDNVSKRAEEIVFKTFPQKVLTLNQKIEQCSTSDCALHSSSIESNTDATVHPPPAESEPPTKKRRHENGDSVAVGPAEITEGGPRFVGRMVANHKLRTLHEDLKKEYMELVDLCDKVKLWVNLTMPKIEDGDNFGVQIQEEVLNELHRAQDSGYNLRDAVSKSHHINRAKICSKILKYPNVEDYAIALREHDEKQFYMALRNLIDLRNIYAVLTDVIHKNFQKIRAPKGNNGAAMY
;
A
#
# COMPACT_ATOMS: atom_id res chain seq x y z
N MET A 1 20.95 30.96 43.12
CA MET A 1 21.40 29.61 43.55
C MET A 1 21.16 28.66 42.40
N GLY A 2 22.19 27.91 42.01
CA GLY A 2 22.38 27.35 40.67
C GLY A 2 21.69 26.02 40.34
N CYS A 3 21.77 25.71 39.05
CA CYS A 3 21.31 24.52 38.30
C CYS A 3 21.94 23.19 38.74
N VAL A 4 21.22 22.05 38.62
CA VAL A 4 21.80 20.74 38.24
C VAL A 4 20.78 19.90 37.44
N TYR A 5 21.17 19.55 36.20
CA TYR A 5 20.62 18.49 35.35
C TYR A 5 21.33 17.16 35.64
N TYR A 6 20.62 16.02 35.61
CA TYR A 6 21.25 14.69 35.63
C TYR A 6 21.17 14.03 34.25
N ARG A 7 22.34 13.88 33.60
CA ARG A 7 22.61 12.99 32.45
C ARG A 7 23.26 11.71 32.99
N PRO A 8 22.93 10.51 32.49
CA PRO A 8 23.84 9.38 32.63
C PRO A 8 24.95 9.47 31.58
N ARG A 9 26.21 9.47 32.01
CA ARG A 9 27.38 9.14 31.17
C ARG A 9 27.66 7.64 31.29
N TYR A 10 27.78 6.97 30.15
CA TYR A 10 28.67 5.82 30.02
C TYR A 10 29.74 6.17 28.98
N THR A 11 30.99 6.17 29.42
CA THR A 11 32.17 6.13 28.56
C THR A 11 32.89 4.82 28.81
N THR A 12 33.15 4.06 27.75
CA THR A 12 34.38 3.28 27.62
C THR A 12 34.71 3.16 26.13
N ARG A 13 35.89 3.67 25.76
CA ARG A 13 36.61 3.28 24.54
C ARG A 13 36.98 1.80 24.68
N SER A 14 36.75 1.00 23.65
CA SER A 14 37.67 -0.10 23.32
C SER A 14 37.81 -0.19 21.80
N THR A 15 39.06 -0.12 21.38
CA THR A 15 39.55 -0.34 20.03
C THR A 15 39.50 -1.84 19.76
N ILE A 16 38.87 -2.29 18.67
CA ILE A 16 39.10 -3.64 18.14
C ILE A 16 39.31 -3.55 16.63
N GLN A 17 40.52 -3.94 16.22
CA GLN A 17 40.96 -4.18 14.86
C GLN A 17 40.00 -5.12 14.12
N GLY A 18 39.48 -4.68 12.98
CA GLY A 18 38.97 -5.58 11.95
C GLY A 18 40.13 -6.01 11.06
N SER A 19 40.68 -7.19 11.32
CA SER A 19 41.72 -7.81 10.49
C SER A 19 41.19 -8.10 9.09
N LEU A 20 41.89 -7.55 8.10
CA LEU A 20 41.76 -7.86 6.68
C LEU A 20 42.20 -9.31 6.46
N LEU A 21 41.26 -10.21 6.15
CA LEU A 21 41.56 -11.57 5.70
C LEU A 21 41.40 -11.60 4.17
N VAL A 22 42.51 -11.34 3.49
CA VAL A 22 42.70 -11.61 2.07
C VAL A 22 43.20 -13.04 1.94
N LEU A 23 42.49 -13.88 1.19
CA LEU A 23 43.12 -14.94 0.40
C LEU A 23 42.38 -15.12 -0.95
N PRO A 24 43.08 -15.54 -2.02
CA PRO A 24 42.82 -15.10 -3.38
C PRO A 24 42.37 -16.22 -4.34
N GLY A 25 41.82 -15.81 -5.49
CA GLY A 25 41.95 -16.51 -6.77
C GLY A 25 40.85 -17.52 -7.13
N LEU A 26 40.00 -17.13 -8.09
CA LEU A 26 39.66 -17.95 -9.26
C LEU A 26 38.86 -17.10 -10.26
N THR A 27 39.44 -16.95 -11.45
CA THR A 27 38.87 -16.26 -12.61
C THR A 27 38.16 -17.24 -13.54
N LEU A 28 37.04 -16.74 -14.09
CA LEU A 28 36.47 -16.91 -15.44
C LEU A 28 35.53 -18.09 -15.81
N SER A 29 34.35 -17.63 -16.27
CA SER A 29 33.55 -18.06 -17.43
C SER A 29 32.29 -18.90 -17.18
N GLY A 30 31.19 -18.48 -17.83
CA GLY A 30 29.95 -19.24 -17.96
C GLY A 30 28.69 -18.37 -17.95
N HIS A 31 28.12 -18.11 -19.13
CA HIS A 31 26.81 -17.51 -19.33
C HIS A 31 25.69 -18.20 -18.53
N ALA A 32 24.87 -17.41 -17.83
CA ALA A 32 23.44 -17.65 -17.61
C ALA A 32 22.81 -16.36 -17.02
N GLU A 33 21.69 -15.89 -17.60
CA GLU A 33 20.83 -14.87 -16.98
C GLU A 33 20.39 -15.30 -15.56
N PRO A 34 20.11 -14.34 -14.66
CA PRO A 34 18.72 -14.24 -14.21
C PRO A 34 18.24 -12.82 -13.81
N MET A 35 16.93 -12.62 -13.96
CA MET A 35 16.03 -11.77 -13.15
C MET A 35 16.69 -10.68 -12.28
N VAL A 36 16.60 -9.43 -12.72
CA VAL A 36 16.92 -8.26 -11.90
C VAL A 36 15.86 -8.13 -10.80
N SER A 37 16.15 -8.69 -9.63
CA SER A 37 15.49 -8.36 -8.38
C SER A 37 15.96 -6.96 -7.96
N ILE A 38 15.14 -5.94 -8.19
CA ILE A 38 15.39 -4.59 -7.67
C ILE A 38 15.17 -4.63 -6.15
N ARG A 39 16.22 -4.96 -5.40
CA ARG A 39 16.34 -4.56 -4.00
C ARG A 39 16.75 -3.09 -3.99
N LEU A 40 15.78 -2.18 -3.96
CA LEU A 40 16.07 -0.79 -3.68
C LEU A 40 16.37 -0.65 -2.19
N VAL A 41 17.66 -0.49 -1.89
CA VAL A 41 18.18 -0.09 -0.60
C VAL A 41 17.64 1.32 -0.30
N CYS A 42 16.72 1.43 0.66
CA CYS A 42 16.42 2.70 1.32
C CYS A 42 17.64 3.12 2.16
N ALA A 43 18.68 3.59 1.50
CA ALA A 43 19.74 4.36 2.11
C ALA A 43 19.36 5.84 1.97
N THR A 44 19.01 6.43 3.11
CA THR A 44 19.20 7.84 3.47
C THR A 44 19.90 8.70 2.42
N LEU A 45 19.10 9.44 1.64
CA LEU A 45 19.51 10.69 1.01
C LEU A 45 18.46 11.74 1.39
N VAL A 46 18.53 12.16 2.66
CA VAL A 46 18.05 13.48 3.06
C VAL A 46 19.05 14.47 2.47
N ILE A 47 18.73 15.05 1.32
CA ILE A 47 19.35 16.30 0.88
C ILE A 47 18.46 17.42 1.44
N PRO A 48 18.92 18.16 2.47
CA PRO A 48 18.17 19.29 3.00
C PRO A 48 18.37 20.46 2.04
N GLY A 49 17.34 20.81 1.26
CA GLY A 49 17.42 21.99 0.38
C GLY A 49 16.29 22.19 -0.63
N ALA A 50 15.47 21.17 -0.93
CA ALA A 50 14.42 21.29 -1.97
C ALA A 50 13.00 20.91 -1.52
N LEU A 51 12.81 20.46 -0.27
CA LEU A 51 11.47 20.11 0.25
C LEU A 51 10.67 21.32 0.78
N GLY A 52 11.27 22.51 0.85
CA GLY A 52 10.66 23.70 1.48
C GLY A 52 9.64 24.47 0.63
N ALA A 53 9.32 24.00 -0.57
CA ALA A 53 8.45 24.69 -1.50
C ALA A 53 7.32 23.78 -2.03
N ILE A 54 6.71 22.94 -1.18
CA ILE A 54 5.55 22.09 -1.54
C ILE A 54 4.32 22.39 -0.66
N ILE A 55 4.25 23.57 -0.04
CA ILE A 55 3.23 23.86 0.97
C ILE A 55 2.51 25.14 0.59
N ASP A 56 1.48 24.97 -0.26
CA ASP A 56 0.12 25.44 0.04
C ASP A 56 -0.65 25.74 -1.22
N LEU A 57 -1.42 24.77 -1.70
CA LEU A 57 -2.14 24.91 -2.93
C LEU A 57 -3.43 24.12 -2.98
N PRO A 58 -4.47 24.58 -3.71
CA PRO A 58 -5.72 23.86 -3.87
C PRO A 58 -5.43 22.39 -4.04
N VAL A 59 -6.18 21.54 -3.33
CA VAL A 59 -6.05 20.07 -3.22
C VAL A 59 -6.29 19.37 -4.57
N ALA A 60 -5.73 19.93 -5.63
CA ALA A 60 -5.91 19.61 -7.00
C ALA A 60 -4.67 20.01 -7.78
N ILE A 61 -4.12 19.06 -8.52
CA ILE A 61 -3.13 19.35 -9.55
C ILE A 61 -3.87 20.10 -10.64
N ILE A 62 -3.38 21.27 -10.99
CA ILE A 62 -3.87 22.02 -12.14
C ILE A 62 -2.78 22.12 -13.19
N GLY A 63 -3.17 22.51 -14.38
CA GLY A 63 -2.23 22.85 -15.43
C GLY A 63 -2.97 23.11 -16.72
N THR A 64 -2.20 23.19 -17.80
CA THR A 64 -2.72 23.25 -19.15
C THR A 64 -2.20 22.06 -19.92
N TYR A 65 -3.06 21.37 -20.65
CA TYR A 65 -2.69 20.20 -21.43
C TYR A 65 -2.92 20.51 -22.91
N ASN A 66 -1.85 20.58 -23.70
CA ASN A 66 -1.94 20.53 -25.15
C ASN A 66 -2.00 19.05 -25.54
N VAL A 67 -3.17 18.57 -25.95
CA VAL A 67 -3.48 17.14 -25.97
C VAL A 67 -4.37 16.73 -27.12
N SER A 68 -4.08 15.55 -27.66
CA SER A 68 -4.96 14.78 -28.51
C SER A 68 -5.66 13.70 -27.67
N PHE A 69 -6.97 13.83 -27.50
CA PHE A 69 -7.83 12.79 -26.93
C PHE A 69 -8.31 11.89 -28.07
N LEU A 70 -7.82 10.65 -28.11
CA LEU A 70 -8.08 9.70 -29.18
C LEU A 70 -8.87 8.51 -28.65
N MET A 71 -9.81 8.02 -29.44
CA MET A 71 -10.57 6.81 -29.16
C MET A 71 -10.56 5.91 -30.39
N GLY A 72 -10.23 4.64 -30.15
CA GLY A 72 -10.36 3.57 -31.14
C GLY A 72 -11.13 2.40 -30.55
N ALA A 73 -11.31 1.36 -31.36
CA ALA A 73 -11.90 0.10 -30.94
C ALA A 73 -10.93 -1.05 -31.22
N ALA A 74 -10.85 -1.99 -30.30
CA ALA A 74 -10.07 -3.22 -30.44
C ALA A 74 -10.89 -4.43 -30.00
N PRO A 75 -10.53 -5.65 -30.42
CA PRO A 75 -11.21 -6.86 -29.98
C PRO A 75 -11.30 -6.93 -28.45
N THR A 76 -12.45 -7.30 -27.92
CA THR A 76 -12.71 -7.36 -26.47
C THR A 76 -11.67 -8.22 -25.76
N THR A 77 -11.26 -9.34 -26.36
CA THR A 77 -10.23 -10.23 -25.80
C THR A 77 -8.87 -9.54 -25.63
N PHE A 78 -8.48 -8.71 -26.61
CA PHE A 78 -7.27 -7.90 -26.51
C PHE A 78 -7.40 -6.85 -25.40
N VAL A 79 -8.52 -6.14 -25.34
CA VAL A 79 -8.77 -5.15 -24.27
C VAL A 79 -8.75 -5.78 -22.89
N GLN A 80 -9.36 -6.96 -22.72
CA GLN A 80 -9.33 -7.72 -21.46
C GLN A 80 -7.91 -8.11 -21.07
N SER A 81 -7.03 -8.42 -22.04
CA SER A 81 -5.62 -8.73 -21.76
C SER A 81 -4.84 -7.54 -21.19
N LEU A 82 -5.34 -6.30 -21.42
CA LEU A 82 -4.78 -5.07 -20.86
C LEU A 82 -5.28 -4.79 -19.44
N LEU A 83 -6.23 -5.55 -18.91
CA LEU A 83 -6.73 -5.39 -17.54
C LEU A 83 -6.07 -6.39 -16.59
N PRO A 84 -5.98 -6.05 -15.27
CA PRO A 84 -5.66 -7.04 -14.25
C PRO A 84 -6.68 -8.18 -14.26
N GLU A 85 -6.27 -9.36 -13.82
CA GLU A 85 -7.09 -10.57 -13.87
C GLU A 85 -8.47 -10.40 -13.20
N SER A 86 -8.52 -9.69 -12.07
CA SER A 86 -9.75 -9.39 -11.34
C SER A 86 -10.75 -8.50 -12.10
N TYR A 87 -10.29 -7.77 -13.12
CA TYR A 87 -11.09 -6.82 -13.93
C TYR A 87 -11.38 -7.31 -15.36
N ARG A 88 -10.92 -8.50 -15.76
CA ARG A 88 -11.16 -9.00 -17.13
C ARG A 88 -12.64 -9.09 -17.51
N ASN A 89 -13.51 -9.34 -16.53
CA ASN A 89 -14.96 -9.45 -16.75
C ASN A 89 -15.75 -8.19 -16.36
N SER A 90 -15.07 -7.05 -16.17
CA SER A 90 -15.69 -5.82 -15.69
C SER A 90 -15.87 -4.76 -16.77
N LEU A 91 -15.83 -5.13 -18.05
CA LEU A 91 -16.08 -4.19 -19.15
C LEU A 91 -17.56 -3.86 -19.25
N ILE A 92 -17.88 -2.57 -19.32
CA ILE A 92 -19.23 -2.04 -19.54
C ILE A 92 -19.32 -1.59 -20.99
N ARG A 93 -20.22 -2.17 -21.77
CA ARG A 93 -20.42 -1.75 -23.16
C ARG A 93 -20.98 -0.32 -23.19
N PRO A 94 -20.32 0.64 -23.87
CA PRO A 94 -20.86 1.99 -24.01
C PRO A 94 -22.12 1.98 -24.87
N ASN A 95 -23.01 2.96 -24.64
CA ASN A 95 -24.20 3.14 -25.46
C ASN A 95 -23.84 3.60 -26.88
N GLU A 96 -24.72 3.37 -27.84
CA GLU A 96 -24.55 3.79 -29.25
C GLU A 96 -24.43 5.32 -29.38
N SER A 97 -25.05 6.10 -28.50
CA SER A 97 -24.87 7.55 -28.45
C SER A 97 -23.46 8.00 -28.06
N ILE A 98 -22.69 7.13 -27.38
CA ILE A 98 -21.32 7.39 -26.95
C ILE A 98 -20.34 6.92 -28.02
N TYR A 99 -20.51 5.69 -28.52
CA TYR A 99 -19.66 5.14 -29.59
C TYR A 99 -20.55 4.52 -30.67
N PRO A 100 -20.99 5.31 -31.66
CA PRO A 100 -21.80 4.81 -32.77
C PRO A 100 -21.05 3.75 -33.57
N GLY A 101 -21.74 2.66 -33.93
CA GLY A 101 -21.15 1.63 -34.79
C GLY A 101 -20.08 0.74 -34.12
N LEU A 102 -19.97 0.74 -32.79
CA LEU A 102 -19.06 -0.18 -32.09
C LEU A 102 -19.45 -1.65 -32.35
N ALA A 103 -18.54 -2.46 -32.88
CA ALA A 103 -18.78 -3.87 -33.14
C ALA A 103 -19.11 -4.67 -31.86
N ALA A 104 -19.84 -5.78 -31.99
CA ALA A 104 -20.31 -6.57 -30.85
C ALA A 104 -19.17 -7.17 -30.01
N ASP A 105 -18.09 -7.57 -30.69
CA ASP A 105 -16.90 -8.22 -30.15
C ASP A 105 -15.74 -7.26 -29.90
N SER A 106 -16.02 -5.95 -29.87
CA SER A 106 -15.02 -4.90 -29.68
C SER A 106 -15.35 -4.02 -28.48
N HIS A 107 -14.31 -3.46 -27.87
CA HIS A 107 -14.42 -2.49 -26.77
C HIS A 107 -13.54 -1.26 -27.06
N PRO A 108 -13.92 -0.06 -26.62
CA PRO A 108 -13.11 1.13 -26.85
C PRO A 108 -11.79 1.10 -26.09
N ILE A 109 -10.78 1.75 -26.66
CA ILE A 109 -9.51 2.07 -26.02
C ILE A 109 -9.24 3.56 -26.23
N VAL A 110 -8.74 4.22 -25.18
CA VAL A 110 -8.51 5.67 -25.16
C VAL A 110 -7.02 5.94 -25.04
N PHE A 111 -6.55 6.91 -25.83
CA PHE A 111 -5.22 7.47 -25.75
C PHE A 111 -5.30 8.97 -25.45
N GLU A 112 -4.50 9.42 -24.50
CA GLU A 112 -4.22 10.84 -24.28
C GLU A 112 -2.77 11.06 -24.63
N LEU A 113 -2.49 11.88 -25.64
CA LEU A 113 -1.13 12.11 -26.16
C LEU A 113 -0.87 13.62 -26.20
N GLY A 114 0.19 14.10 -25.55
CA GLY A 114 0.58 15.49 -25.65
C GLY A 114 1.49 15.97 -24.54
N ARG A 115 1.45 17.28 -24.28
CA ARG A 115 2.32 17.94 -23.31
C ARG A 115 1.52 18.69 -22.26
N GLU A 116 1.74 18.33 -21.00
CA GLU A 116 1.26 19.11 -19.87
C GLU A 116 2.23 20.25 -19.58
N ALA A 117 1.70 21.45 -19.38
CA ALA A 117 2.42 22.67 -19.07
C ALA A 117 1.92 23.25 -17.75
N ASN A 118 2.87 23.76 -16.95
CA ASN A 118 2.57 24.35 -15.64
C ASN A 118 1.78 23.40 -14.74
N ALA A 119 2.02 22.09 -14.90
CA ALA A 119 1.32 21.05 -14.18
C ALA A 119 1.90 20.96 -12.78
N GLY A 120 1.01 21.09 -11.81
CA GLY A 120 1.40 21.11 -10.42
C GLY A 120 0.30 21.73 -9.59
N PRO A 121 0.53 21.82 -8.28
CA PRO A 121 -0.42 22.49 -7.44
C PRO A 121 -0.39 24.03 -7.83
N PRO A 122 -1.53 24.76 -7.85
CA PRO A 122 -1.72 26.13 -8.43
C PRO A 122 -0.79 27.36 -8.14
N LEU A 123 0.36 27.23 -7.46
CA LEU A 123 1.30 28.28 -6.96
C LEU A 123 2.75 27.77 -7.04
N LEU A 124 2.92 26.51 -7.46
CA LEU A 124 4.15 25.75 -7.51
C LEU A 124 4.20 25.05 -8.89
N ASN A 125 3.74 25.76 -9.91
CA ASN A 125 3.56 25.33 -11.29
C ASN A 125 4.91 24.97 -11.96
N PHE A 126 5.60 23.94 -11.46
CA PHE A 126 7.03 23.77 -11.72
C PHE A 126 7.36 22.81 -12.86
N ILE A 127 6.39 22.04 -13.36
CA ILE A 127 6.71 20.92 -14.24
C ILE A 127 5.91 21.01 -15.52
N SER A 128 6.62 21.05 -16.63
CA SER A 128 6.06 20.84 -17.96
C SER A 128 6.74 19.61 -18.54
N PHE A 129 5.95 18.65 -19.00
CA PHE A 129 6.43 17.32 -19.35
C PHE A 129 5.60 16.75 -20.51
N GLU A 130 6.23 15.91 -21.30
CA GLU A 130 5.55 15.07 -22.28
C GLU A 130 4.83 13.92 -21.57
N GLU A 131 3.63 13.60 -22.02
CA GLU A 131 2.84 12.51 -21.47
C GLU A 131 2.07 11.76 -22.56
N ALA A 132 2.04 10.44 -22.41
CA ALA A 132 1.09 9.59 -23.11
C ALA A 132 0.39 8.65 -22.13
N LYS A 133 -0.90 8.41 -22.34
CA LYS A 133 -1.67 7.45 -21.54
C LYS A 133 -2.35 6.42 -22.43
N ILE A 134 -2.21 5.15 -22.07
CA ILE A 134 -3.02 4.03 -22.60
C ILE A 134 -4.07 3.69 -21.54
N GLN A 135 -5.35 3.73 -21.93
CA GLN A 135 -6.45 3.68 -20.98
C GLN A 135 -7.64 2.90 -21.50
N ILE A 136 -8.29 2.17 -20.59
CA ILE A 136 -9.50 1.40 -20.90
C ILE A 136 -10.70 2.11 -20.28
N PRO A 137 -11.57 2.75 -21.07
CA PRO A 137 -12.78 3.40 -20.55
C PRO A 137 -13.87 2.37 -20.25
N TYR A 138 -14.90 2.81 -19.51
CA TYR A 138 -16.10 2.03 -19.20
C TYR A 138 -15.80 0.70 -18.50
N VAL A 139 -14.98 0.76 -17.44
CA VAL A 139 -14.67 -0.39 -16.58
C VAL A 139 -15.48 -0.28 -15.28
N ALA A 140 -16.22 -1.33 -14.92
CA ALA A 140 -16.89 -1.44 -13.63
C ALA A 140 -15.86 -1.70 -12.53
N ARG A 141 -15.86 -0.87 -11.49
CA ARG A 141 -14.92 -1.03 -10.39
C ARG A 141 -15.44 -2.02 -9.35
N ILE A 142 -14.61 -2.96 -8.89
CA ILE A 142 -14.97 -3.94 -7.85
C ILE A 142 -15.38 -3.20 -6.56
N GLY A 143 -16.53 -3.58 -5.99
CA GLY A 143 -17.10 -2.92 -4.81
C GLY A 143 -17.84 -1.61 -5.12
N SER A 144 -17.99 -1.23 -6.39
CA SER A 144 -18.84 -0.12 -6.83
C SER A 144 -20.07 -0.63 -7.60
N SER A 145 -21.00 0.27 -7.97
CA SER A 145 -22.15 -0.10 -8.81
C SER A 145 -21.69 -0.69 -10.14
N PRO A 146 -22.21 -1.84 -10.60
CA PRO A 146 -21.81 -2.47 -11.86
C PRO A 146 -22.14 -1.61 -13.09
N SER A 147 -23.05 -0.65 -12.96
CA SER A 147 -23.42 0.29 -14.01
C SER A 147 -22.58 1.57 -14.05
N LYS A 148 -21.74 1.83 -13.04
CA LYS A 148 -20.96 3.07 -12.96
C LYS A 148 -19.64 2.90 -13.72
N PRO A 149 -19.41 3.65 -14.82
CA PRO A 149 -18.19 3.52 -15.59
C PRO A 149 -17.02 4.26 -14.92
N PHE A 150 -15.86 3.62 -14.96
CA PHE A 150 -14.57 4.23 -14.65
C PHE A 150 -13.62 4.12 -15.84
N LEU A 151 -12.54 4.90 -15.80
CA LEU A 151 -11.42 4.84 -16.72
C LEU A 151 -10.24 4.15 -16.03
N TYR A 152 -9.85 2.97 -16.51
CA TYR A 152 -8.69 2.27 -15.99
C TYR A 152 -7.41 2.79 -16.66
N LYS A 153 -6.49 3.33 -15.85
CA LYS A 153 -5.17 3.83 -16.29
C LYS A 153 -4.22 2.64 -16.42
N ARG A 154 -4.10 2.08 -17.63
CA ARG A 154 -3.25 0.90 -17.88
C ARG A 154 -1.76 1.24 -17.83
N HIS A 155 -1.36 2.28 -18.55
CA HIS A 155 0.04 2.69 -18.63
C HIS A 155 0.10 4.19 -18.87
N ILE A 156 0.88 4.89 -18.05
CA ILE A 156 1.21 6.30 -18.25
C ILE A 156 2.70 6.39 -18.56
N MET A 157 3.06 7.15 -19.58
CA MET A 157 4.44 7.39 -19.97
C MET A 157 4.69 8.88 -19.80
N VAL A 158 5.82 9.24 -19.18
CA VAL A 158 6.23 10.63 -18.96
C VAL A 158 7.73 10.79 -19.21
N ASP A 159 8.18 11.99 -19.56
CA ASP A 159 9.61 12.32 -19.69
C ASP A 159 10.23 12.89 -18.39
N ASN A 160 9.46 12.85 -17.29
CA ASN A 160 9.86 13.42 -16.00
C ASN A 160 9.87 12.37 -14.87
N ALA A 161 11.02 12.16 -14.25
CA ALA A 161 11.20 11.16 -13.19
C ALA A 161 10.41 11.46 -11.89
N ILE A 162 10.14 12.74 -11.59
CA ILE A 162 9.35 13.13 -10.41
C ILE A 162 7.91 12.64 -10.57
N ASN A 163 7.37 12.72 -11.78
CA ASN A 163 6.01 12.24 -12.08
C ASN A 163 5.90 10.72 -11.94
N VAL A 164 6.95 9.97 -12.33
CA VAL A 164 6.98 8.51 -12.14
C VAL A 164 6.84 8.16 -10.66
N ALA A 165 7.70 8.72 -9.81
CA ALA A 165 7.67 8.44 -8.37
C ALA A 165 6.37 8.94 -7.70
N GLY A 166 5.97 10.18 -7.98
CA GLY A 166 4.81 10.82 -7.37
C GLY A 166 3.48 10.13 -7.72
N SER A 167 3.30 9.73 -8.97
CA SER A 167 2.09 9.05 -9.44
C SER A 167 1.94 7.63 -8.87
N TRP A 168 3.04 6.90 -8.70
CA TRP A 168 3.03 5.58 -8.05
C TRP A 168 2.73 5.70 -6.55
N ILE A 169 3.44 6.57 -5.82
CA ILE A 169 3.23 6.75 -4.38
C ILE A 169 1.80 7.19 -4.08
N SER A 170 1.25 8.09 -4.90
CA SER A 170 -0.06 8.70 -4.62
C SER A 170 -1.25 7.84 -5.10
N PHE A 171 -1.10 7.11 -6.22
CA PHE A 171 -2.22 6.48 -6.91
C PHE A 171 -1.96 5.04 -7.38
N GLY A 172 -0.76 4.50 -7.16
CA GLY A 172 -0.39 3.18 -7.68
C GLY A 172 -0.48 3.14 -9.20
N LEU A 173 -0.14 4.25 -9.87
CA LEU A 173 -0.15 4.32 -11.33
C LEU A 173 1.06 3.57 -11.89
N ASN A 174 0.81 2.75 -12.91
CA ASN A 174 1.85 2.12 -13.70
C ASN A 174 2.44 3.17 -14.66
N THR A 175 3.36 3.96 -14.13
CA THR A 175 4.00 5.08 -14.82
C THR A 175 5.44 4.75 -15.16
N THR A 176 5.90 5.04 -16.38
CA THR A 176 7.29 4.83 -16.79
C THR A 176 7.95 6.11 -17.31
N LEU A 177 9.26 6.20 -17.13
CA LEU A 177 10.08 7.25 -17.73
C LEU A 177 10.38 6.87 -19.19
N ASN A 178 10.05 7.73 -20.14
CA ASN A 178 10.20 7.44 -21.57
C ASN A 178 10.75 8.64 -22.36
N THR A 179 11.20 8.35 -23.58
CA THR A 179 11.62 9.33 -24.58
C THR A 179 10.51 9.56 -25.61
N PHE A 180 10.28 10.83 -25.93
CA PHE A 180 9.16 11.29 -26.75
C PHE A 180 9.65 11.96 -28.03
N VAL A 181 8.90 11.75 -29.10
CA VAL A 181 9.07 12.44 -30.37
C VAL A 181 7.72 13.00 -30.82
N PRO A 182 7.57 14.31 -31.00
CA PRO A 182 8.58 15.36 -30.76
C PRO A 182 8.88 15.55 -29.26
N THR A 183 10.02 16.19 -28.95
CA THR A 183 10.42 16.50 -27.56
C THR A 183 9.60 17.64 -26.93
N ASN A 184 8.89 18.41 -27.74
CA ASN A 184 7.90 19.39 -27.32
C ASN A 184 6.72 19.39 -28.29
N SER A 185 5.66 18.65 -27.98
CA SER A 185 4.53 18.51 -28.89
C SER A 185 3.72 19.79 -29.05
N SER A 186 3.72 20.68 -28.05
CA SER A 186 2.99 21.95 -28.12
C SER A 186 3.49 22.89 -29.22
N ASN A 187 4.76 22.75 -29.63
CA ASN A 187 5.37 23.57 -30.67
C ASN A 187 5.43 22.85 -32.03
N SER A 188 4.91 21.63 -32.11
CA SER A 188 4.93 20.82 -33.32
C SER A 188 3.89 21.30 -34.32
N SER A 189 4.24 21.33 -35.61
CA SER A 189 3.28 21.54 -36.70
C SER A 189 2.53 20.25 -37.10
N SER A 190 2.88 19.11 -36.48
CA SER A 190 2.27 17.80 -36.70
C SER A 190 1.70 17.24 -35.41
N TYR A 191 0.57 16.52 -35.51
CA TYR A 191 -0.05 15.78 -34.40
C TYR A 191 0.56 14.38 -34.22
N ASP A 192 1.51 13.97 -35.08
CA ASP A 192 2.25 12.74 -34.88
C ASP A 192 2.95 12.75 -33.52
N TYR A 193 2.82 11.64 -32.79
CA TYR A 193 3.28 11.55 -31.41
C TYR A 193 3.81 10.15 -31.14
N GLN A 194 5.04 10.02 -30.69
CA GLN A 194 5.71 8.75 -30.47
C GLN A 194 6.33 8.69 -29.08
N VAL A 195 6.14 7.53 -28.45
CA VAL A 195 6.86 7.12 -27.25
C VAL A 195 7.77 5.97 -27.64
N GLU A 196 9.08 6.18 -27.61
CA GLU A 196 10.05 5.22 -28.12
C GLU A 196 9.87 3.84 -27.48
N GLY A 197 9.71 2.82 -28.33
CA GLY A 197 9.52 1.42 -27.91
C GLY A 197 8.15 1.10 -27.31
N VAL A 198 7.21 2.06 -27.21
CA VAL A 198 5.90 1.83 -26.57
C VAL A 198 4.74 2.05 -27.54
N LEU A 199 4.63 3.23 -28.15
CA LEU A 199 3.57 3.53 -29.11
C LEU A 199 3.96 4.58 -30.14
N LYS A 200 3.25 4.58 -31.27
CA LYS A 200 3.41 5.55 -32.36
C LYS A 200 2.04 5.96 -32.90
N GLY A 201 1.66 7.21 -32.64
CA GLY A 201 0.50 7.88 -33.21
C GLY A 201 0.85 8.54 -34.53
N LYS A 202 0.12 8.19 -35.58
CA LYS A 202 0.11 8.89 -36.88
C LYS A 202 -1.20 9.62 -37.05
N ILE A 203 -1.20 10.93 -36.78
CA ILE A 203 -2.43 11.70 -36.55
C ILE A 203 -2.45 12.93 -37.47
N ARG A 204 -3.62 13.18 -38.06
CA ARG A 204 -3.85 14.30 -38.98
C ARG A 204 -5.18 15.00 -38.70
N PRO A 205 -5.35 16.27 -39.11
CA PRO A 205 -6.64 16.94 -39.09
C PRO A 205 -7.72 16.14 -39.81
N ALA A 206 -8.94 16.22 -39.28
CA ALA A 206 -10.13 15.62 -39.87
C ALA A 206 -11.27 16.65 -39.91
N THR A 207 -12.05 16.63 -40.99
CA THR A 207 -13.21 17.52 -41.15
C THR A 207 -14.50 16.92 -40.58
N SER A 208 -14.56 15.60 -40.42
CA SER A 208 -15.68 14.85 -39.88
C SER A 208 -15.19 13.61 -39.10
N GLY A 209 -16.11 12.95 -38.39
CA GLY A 209 -15.83 11.72 -37.65
C GLY A 209 -17.14 11.05 -37.24
N SER A 210 -17.10 9.72 -37.09
CA SER A 210 -18.24 8.92 -36.63
C SER A 210 -18.49 9.06 -35.12
N ILE A 211 -17.44 9.32 -34.34
CA ILE A 211 -17.55 9.49 -32.89
C ILE A 211 -17.92 10.94 -32.55
N PRO A 212 -18.97 11.19 -31.75
CA PRO A 212 -19.34 12.53 -31.30
C PRO A 212 -18.23 13.19 -30.48
N VAL A 213 -18.07 14.51 -30.62
CA VAL A 213 -17.07 15.29 -29.86
C VAL A 213 -17.24 15.10 -28.34
N GLU A 214 -18.49 15.06 -27.88
CA GLU A 214 -18.81 14.91 -26.45
C GLU A 214 -18.40 13.55 -25.88
N SER A 215 -18.24 12.52 -26.71
CA SER A 215 -17.78 11.21 -26.26
C SER A 215 -16.33 11.25 -25.80
N PHE A 216 -15.46 12.01 -26.48
CA PHE A 216 -14.07 12.19 -26.06
C PHE A 216 -13.97 12.97 -24.75
N LYS A 217 -14.74 14.06 -24.63
CA LYS A 217 -14.79 14.87 -23.39
C LYS A 217 -15.32 14.06 -22.21
N SER A 218 -16.37 13.28 -22.44
CA SER A 218 -16.98 12.42 -21.42
C SER A 218 -16.01 11.32 -20.97
N ALA A 219 -15.32 10.66 -21.91
CA ALA A 219 -14.34 9.64 -21.59
C ALA A 219 -13.14 10.21 -20.80
N ALA A 220 -12.60 11.35 -21.21
CA ALA A 220 -11.51 12.04 -20.52
C ALA A 220 -11.89 12.47 -19.09
N GLY A 221 -13.17 12.81 -18.88
CA GLY A 221 -13.72 13.23 -17.59
C GLY A 221 -14.19 12.10 -16.68
N LEU A 222 -14.08 10.81 -17.08
CA LEU A 222 -14.49 9.70 -16.22
C LEU A 222 -13.64 9.65 -14.94
N PRO A 223 -14.22 9.30 -13.77
CA PRO A 223 -13.45 8.90 -12.61
C PRO A 223 -12.52 7.74 -12.98
N TRP A 224 -11.25 7.84 -12.60
CA TRP A 224 -10.23 6.89 -13.00
C TRP A 224 -9.58 6.20 -11.81
N PHE A 225 -9.05 5.00 -12.05
CA PHE A 225 -8.31 4.20 -11.08
C PHE A 225 -7.21 3.40 -11.79
N ALA A 226 -6.33 2.78 -11.00
CA ALA A 226 -5.22 1.96 -11.50
C ALA A 226 -5.06 0.71 -10.62
N GLU A 227 -3.85 0.41 -10.16
CA GLU A 227 -3.59 -0.77 -9.31
C GLU A 227 -4.17 -0.62 -7.90
N PHE A 228 -4.16 0.60 -7.35
CA PHE A 228 -4.68 0.86 -6.02
C PHE A 228 -6.19 1.16 -6.00
N VAL A 229 -6.77 1.02 -4.81
CA VAL A 229 -8.19 1.28 -4.52
C VAL A 229 -8.50 2.80 -4.48
N THR A 230 -7.52 3.67 -4.72
CA THR A 230 -7.75 5.11 -4.82
C THR A 230 -8.26 5.46 -6.22
N CYS A 231 -9.17 6.43 -6.30
CA CYS A 231 -9.63 6.99 -7.56
C CYS A 231 -9.58 8.50 -7.50
N ALA A 232 -9.39 9.12 -8.66
CA ALA A 232 -9.44 10.56 -8.84
C ALA A 232 -10.16 10.87 -10.16
N GLN A 233 -10.35 12.15 -10.45
CA GLN A 233 -11.06 12.58 -11.66
C GLN A 233 -10.37 13.82 -12.24
N HIS A 234 -10.18 13.82 -13.56
CA HIS A 234 -9.78 15.00 -14.29
C HIS A 234 -11.02 15.81 -14.65
N PHE A 235 -10.95 17.12 -14.42
CA PHE A 235 -11.91 18.10 -14.91
C PHE A 235 -11.19 18.97 -15.92
N TYR A 236 -11.52 18.78 -17.20
CA TYR A 236 -10.97 19.57 -18.30
C TYR A 236 -11.90 20.72 -18.65
N ASN A 237 -11.33 21.91 -18.85
CA ASN A 237 -12.01 23.07 -19.38
C ASN A 237 -11.76 23.17 -20.89
N PHE A 238 -12.78 22.87 -21.68
CA PHE A 238 -12.75 22.88 -23.15
C PHE A 238 -13.20 24.23 -23.73
N THR A 239 -12.82 25.35 -23.12
CA THR A 239 -13.14 26.69 -23.65
C THR A 239 -12.37 27.05 -24.91
N ASN A 240 -11.19 26.45 -25.12
CA ASN A 240 -10.41 26.65 -26.33
C ASN A 240 -11.03 25.87 -27.50
N PRO A 241 -10.81 26.32 -28.75
CA PRO A 241 -11.27 25.60 -29.93
C PRO A 241 -10.83 24.13 -29.91
N VAL A 242 -11.71 23.27 -30.39
CA VAL A 242 -11.50 21.84 -30.49
C VAL A 242 -11.41 21.47 -31.96
N GLU A 243 -10.29 20.89 -32.35
CA GLU A 243 -10.06 20.42 -33.72
C GLU A 243 -10.30 18.91 -33.80
N ARG A 244 -10.97 18.45 -34.84
CA ARG A 244 -11.10 17.02 -35.10
C ARG A 244 -9.81 16.48 -35.68
N VAL A 245 -9.42 15.31 -35.20
CA VAL A 245 -8.25 14.56 -35.70
C VAL A 245 -8.60 13.10 -35.94
N SER A 246 -7.88 12.44 -36.84
CA SER A 246 -8.00 11.00 -37.05
C SER A 246 -6.66 10.40 -37.48
N GLY A 247 -6.54 9.09 -37.36
CA GLY A 247 -5.31 8.40 -37.72
C GLY A 247 -5.22 7.00 -37.16
N THR A 248 -4.01 6.60 -36.79
CA THR A 248 -3.72 5.28 -36.22
C THR A 248 -2.78 5.40 -35.04
N VAL A 249 -2.98 4.55 -34.03
CA VAL A 249 -2.02 4.33 -32.94
C VAL A 249 -1.48 2.91 -33.07
N GLU A 250 -0.18 2.78 -33.28
CA GLU A 250 0.55 1.51 -33.27
C GLU A 250 1.14 1.27 -31.88
N LEU A 251 0.91 0.10 -31.31
CA LEU A 251 1.45 -0.33 -30.02
C LEU A 251 2.65 -1.26 -30.22
N ALA A 252 3.57 -1.33 -29.25
CA ALA A 252 4.78 -2.17 -29.30
C ALA A 252 4.53 -3.65 -29.62
N GLN A 253 3.32 -4.16 -29.38
CA GLN A 253 2.90 -5.52 -29.73
C GLN A 253 2.57 -5.71 -31.22
N GLY A 254 2.83 -4.71 -32.07
CA GLY A 254 2.49 -4.74 -33.51
C GLY A 254 0.99 -4.55 -33.78
N VAL A 255 0.22 -4.11 -32.78
CA VAL A 255 -1.22 -3.87 -32.90
C VAL A 255 -1.43 -2.43 -33.35
N THR A 256 -2.04 -2.25 -34.52
CA THR A 256 -2.41 -0.93 -35.05
C THR A 256 -3.91 -0.70 -34.89
N ILE A 257 -4.28 0.36 -34.19
CA ILE A 257 -5.66 0.72 -33.88
C ILE A 257 -6.02 2.00 -34.65
N PRO A 258 -7.03 1.95 -35.55
CA PRO A 258 -7.61 3.15 -36.11
C PRO A 258 -8.27 3.99 -35.02
N VAL A 259 -8.02 5.30 -35.03
CA VAL A 259 -8.52 6.22 -34.02
C VAL A 259 -9.16 7.45 -34.66
N GLU A 260 -10.23 7.91 -34.02
CA GLU A 260 -10.74 9.26 -34.16
C GLU A 260 -10.48 10.04 -32.87
N GLY A 261 -10.48 11.35 -32.93
CA GLY A 261 -10.20 12.14 -31.75
C GLY A 261 -10.46 13.62 -31.90
N ILE A 262 -10.09 14.30 -30.82
CA ILE A 262 -10.05 15.75 -30.74
C ILE A 262 -8.70 16.22 -30.25
N HIS A 263 -8.23 17.34 -30.79
CA HIS A 263 -7.07 18.06 -30.32
C HIS A 263 -7.49 19.41 -29.74
N THR A 264 -6.91 19.77 -28.59
CA THR A 264 -7.15 21.07 -27.96
C THR A 264 -6.07 21.38 -26.93
N VAL A 265 -6.07 22.63 -26.48
CA VAL A 265 -5.35 23.07 -25.28
C VAL A 265 -6.38 23.23 -24.17
N ALA A 266 -6.42 22.32 -23.20
CA ALA A 266 -7.41 22.36 -22.12
C ALA A 266 -6.73 22.65 -20.78
N SER A 267 -7.26 23.63 -20.03
CA SER A 267 -6.90 23.75 -18.61
C SER A 267 -7.53 22.60 -17.84
N PHE A 268 -6.80 21.99 -16.91
CA PHE A 268 -7.32 20.87 -16.15
C PHE A 268 -7.18 21.08 -14.64
N LYS A 269 -8.00 20.32 -13.90
CA LYS A 269 -7.95 20.17 -12.45
C LYS A 269 -8.15 18.70 -12.12
N ILE A 270 -7.26 18.11 -11.33
CA ILE A 270 -7.43 16.76 -10.80
C ILE A 270 -8.00 16.87 -9.39
N ALA A 271 -9.21 16.38 -9.12
CA ALA A 271 -9.76 16.40 -7.77
C ALA A 271 -9.44 15.10 -7.01
N PHE A 272 -8.81 15.22 -5.84
CA PHE A 272 -8.49 14.11 -4.93
C PHE A 272 -9.39 14.04 -3.70
N HIS A 273 -9.85 15.20 -3.26
CA HIS A 273 -10.31 15.46 -1.91
C HIS A 273 -11.61 14.73 -1.55
N ASP A 274 -12.54 14.59 -2.48
CA ASP A 274 -13.88 14.07 -2.15
C ASP A 274 -13.88 12.58 -1.79
N ASN A 275 -12.86 11.81 -2.18
CA ASN A 275 -12.78 10.39 -1.83
C ASN A 275 -11.93 10.15 -0.57
N VAL A 276 -10.81 10.85 -0.39
CA VAL A 276 -9.97 10.72 0.82
C VAL A 276 -10.71 11.28 2.03
N SER A 277 -11.31 12.47 1.92
CA SER A 277 -12.07 13.08 3.02
C SER A 277 -13.33 12.28 3.34
N LYS A 278 -14.10 11.83 2.33
CA LYS A 278 -15.27 10.98 2.56
C LYS A 278 -14.90 9.64 3.21
N ARG A 279 -13.79 9.02 2.79
CA ARG A 279 -13.34 7.76 3.36
C ARG A 279 -12.83 7.94 4.79
N ALA A 280 -12.08 9.01 5.06
CA ALA A 280 -11.61 9.33 6.40
C ALA A 280 -12.79 9.65 7.33
N GLU A 281 -13.78 10.43 6.88
CA GLU A 281 -15.00 10.69 7.64
C GLU A 281 -15.80 9.40 7.90
N GLU A 282 -15.92 8.50 6.92
CA GLU A 282 -16.53 7.18 7.13
C GLU A 282 -15.76 6.35 8.17
N ILE A 283 -14.43 6.38 8.14
CA ILE A 283 -13.61 5.68 9.12
C ILE A 283 -13.84 6.27 10.52
N VAL A 284 -13.72 7.59 10.65
CA VAL A 284 -13.80 8.31 11.92
C VAL A 284 -15.19 8.23 12.52
N PHE A 285 -16.27 8.44 11.74
CA PHE A 285 -17.64 8.52 12.28
C PHE A 285 -18.37 7.19 12.31
N LYS A 286 -17.94 6.18 11.55
CA LYS A 286 -18.59 4.87 11.53
C LYS A 286 -17.65 3.76 11.96
N THR A 287 -16.50 3.64 11.32
CA THR A 287 -15.63 2.47 11.50
C THR A 287 -15.02 2.42 12.89
N PHE A 288 -14.39 3.50 13.37
CA PHE A 288 -13.78 3.53 14.71
C PHE A 288 -14.81 3.26 15.83
N PRO A 289 -15.97 3.95 15.90
CA PRO A 289 -17.02 3.60 16.86
C PRO A 289 -17.49 2.15 16.74
N GLN A 290 -17.69 1.65 15.52
CA GLN A 290 -18.11 0.26 15.30
C GLN A 290 -17.05 -0.75 15.78
N LYS A 291 -15.77 -0.46 15.59
CA LYS A 291 -14.67 -1.29 16.11
C LYS A 291 -14.67 -1.31 17.64
N VAL A 292 -14.93 -0.20 18.31
CA VAL A 292 -15.09 -0.15 19.78
C VAL A 292 -16.20 -1.12 20.21
N LEU A 293 -17.38 -1.04 19.60
CA LEU A 293 -18.51 -1.92 19.94
C LEU A 293 -18.20 -3.39 19.68
N THR A 294 -17.63 -3.69 18.51
CA THR A 294 -17.30 -5.06 18.10
C THR A 294 -16.25 -5.69 19.02
N LEU A 295 -15.21 -4.94 19.39
CA LEU A 295 -14.18 -5.41 20.32
C LEU A 295 -14.75 -5.55 21.73
N ASN A 296 -15.63 -4.65 22.16
CA ASN A 296 -16.29 -4.77 23.46
C ASN A 296 -17.14 -6.04 23.55
N GLN A 297 -17.91 -6.36 22.51
CA GLN A 297 -18.65 -7.62 22.42
C GLN A 297 -17.73 -8.84 22.48
N LYS A 298 -16.59 -8.82 21.78
CA LYS A 298 -15.58 -9.90 21.85
C LYS A 298 -15.00 -10.07 23.27
N ILE A 299 -14.76 -8.96 23.97
CA ILE A 299 -14.25 -8.97 25.35
C ILE A 299 -15.31 -9.54 26.31
N GLU A 300 -16.57 -9.12 26.19
CA GLU A 300 -17.68 -9.62 27.01
C GLU A 300 -17.96 -11.10 26.79
N GLN A 301 -17.91 -11.56 25.54
CA GLN A 301 -17.98 -12.98 25.20
C GLN A 301 -16.86 -13.77 25.90
N CYS A 302 -15.73 -13.12 26.20
CA CYS A 302 -14.62 -13.77 26.88
C CYS A 302 -14.67 -13.77 28.40
N SER A 303 -15.73 -13.19 28.96
CA SER A 303 -16.10 -13.31 30.37
C SER A 303 -17.10 -14.45 30.63
N THR A 304 -17.65 -15.10 29.60
CA THR A 304 -18.54 -16.27 29.77
C THR A 304 -17.76 -17.58 29.68
N SER A 305 -18.27 -18.63 30.33
CA SER A 305 -17.62 -19.94 30.47
C SER A 305 -17.27 -20.62 29.14
N ASP A 306 -17.90 -20.20 28.03
CA ASP A 306 -17.78 -20.79 26.70
C ASP A 306 -16.71 -20.15 25.81
N CYS A 307 -16.06 -19.04 26.24
CA CYS A 307 -14.96 -18.47 25.45
C CYS A 307 -13.63 -19.19 25.69
N ALA A 308 -12.86 -19.33 24.61
CA ALA A 308 -11.50 -19.89 24.62
C ALA A 308 -10.48 -19.15 25.51
N LEU A 309 -10.84 -17.96 26.02
CA LEU A 309 -10.04 -17.12 26.93
C LEU A 309 -10.50 -17.19 28.39
N HIS A 310 -11.56 -17.95 28.69
CA HIS A 310 -12.05 -18.11 30.05
C HIS A 310 -11.09 -18.97 30.90
N SER A 311 -10.84 -18.56 32.15
CA SER A 311 -9.87 -19.20 33.06
C SER A 311 -10.05 -20.71 33.20
N SER A 312 -11.30 -21.19 33.31
CA SER A 312 -11.61 -22.62 33.42
C SER A 312 -11.33 -23.43 32.14
N SER A 313 -11.23 -22.78 30.98
CA SER A 313 -10.87 -23.42 29.72
C SER A 313 -9.34 -23.54 29.56
N ILE A 314 -8.53 -22.82 30.34
CA ILE A 314 -7.08 -22.69 30.14
C ILE A 314 -6.30 -23.89 30.72
N GLU A 315 -6.70 -24.41 31.89
CA GLU A 315 -6.01 -25.50 32.59
C GLU A 315 -5.97 -26.83 31.81
N SER A 316 -6.90 -27.05 30.87
CA SER A 316 -7.02 -28.31 30.10
C SER A 316 -6.42 -28.29 28.68
N ASN A 317 -5.87 -27.15 28.22
CA ASN A 317 -5.56 -26.95 26.80
C ASN A 317 -4.09 -27.17 26.38
N THR A 318 -3.19 -27.36 27.34
CA THR A 318 -1.75 -27.47 27.04
C THR A 318 -1.31 -28.91 27.08
N ASP A 319 -1.07 -29.47 25.89
CA ASP A 319 -0.46 -30.79 25.74
C ASP A 319 1.06 -30.73 25.99
N ALA A 320 1.46 -31.22 27.16
CA ALA A 320 2.87 -31.37 27.55
C ALA A 320 3.44 -32.77 27.24
N THR A 321 2.67 -33.65 26.60
CA THR A 321 3.09 -35.02 26.34
C THR A 321 4.09 -35.09 25.19
N VAL A 322 5.07 -35.98 25.34
CA VAL A 322 6.05 -36.27 24.30
C VAL A 322 5.49 -37.41 23.44
N HIS A 323 5.11 -37.08 22.21
CA HIS A 323 4.57 -38.04 21.25
C HIS A 323 5.69 -38.77 20.50
N PRO A 324 5.42 -39.95 19.93
CA PRO A 324 6.30 -40.56 18.95
C PRO A 324 6.56 -39.60 17.77
N PRO A 325 7.74 -39.66 17.13
CA PRO A 325 7.96 -38.95 15.88
C PRO A 325 6.90 -39.36 14.84
N PRO A 326 6.50 -38.45 13.93
CA PRO A 326 5.62 -38.82 12.83
C PRO A 326 6.24 -40.00 12.07
N ALA A 327 5.45 -41.02 11.75
CA ALA A 327 5.93 -42.15 10.97
C ALA A 327 6.44 -41.63 9.62
N GLU A 328 7.76 -41.72 9.37
CA GLU A 328 8.34 -41.36 8.09
C GLU A 328 7.98 -42.44 7.06
N SER A 329 7.35 -42.03 5.96
CA SER A 329 7.13 -42.84 4.77
C SER A 329 8.28 -42.70 3.76
N GLU A 330 9.53 -42.52 4.19
CA GLU A 330 10.71 -42.50 3.30
C GLU A 330 12.03 -42.63 4.10
N PRO A 331 13.09 -43.29 3.56
CA PRO A 331 14.28 -43.65 4.32
C PRO A 331 15.30 -42.50 4.47
N PRO A 332 16.04 -42.43 5.60
CA PRO A 332 16.91 -41.29 5.91
C PRO A 332 18.27 -41.35 5.18
N THR A 333 18.61 -40.29 4.45
CA THR A 333 19.95 -40.07 3.86
C THR A 333 20.93 -39.50 4.89
N LYS A 334 22.04 -40.22 5.13
CA LYS A 334 23.16 -39.82 6.01
C LYS A 334 23.83 -38.51 5.58
N LYS A 335 24.03 -37.55 6.50
CA LYS A 335 25.01 -36.45 6.36
C LYS A 335 25.95 -36.34 7.56
N ARG A 336 27.19 -35.97 7.24
CA ARG A 336 28.47 -36.08 7.99
C ARG A 336 28.54 -35.38 9.35
N ARG A 337 29.31 -36.01 10.25
CA ARG A 337 29.77 -35.58 11.59
C ARG A 337 30.85 -34.50 11.52
N HIS A 338 30.86 -33.56 12.48
CA HIS A 338 32.03 -32.75 12.84
C HIS A 338 32.20 -32.74 14.37
N GLU A 339 33.44 -32.86 14.83
CA GLU A 339 33.88 -32.93 16.24
C GLU A 339 34.02 -31.54 16.87
N ASN A 340 33.44 -31.34 18.07
CA ASN A 340 34.21 -30.91 19.24
C ASN A 340 33.40 -31.12 20.52
N GLY A 341 34.07 -31.60 21.58
CA GLY A 341 33.45 -32.15 22.79
C GLY A 341 33.08 -31.12 23.85
N ASP A 342 32.00 -31.44 24.58
CA ASP A 342 31.97 -31.31 26.03
C ASP A 342 30.92 -32.30 26.58
N SER A 343 31.34 -33.20 27.46
CA SER A 343 30.56 -34.35 27.91
C SER A 343 30.14 -34.19 29.37
N VAL A 344 28.82 -34.16 29.61
CA VAL A 344 28.23 -34.50 30.90
C VAL A 344 27.36 -35.75 30.68
N ALA A 345 27.73 -36.83 31.38
CA ALA A 345 27.15 -38.16 31.21
C ALA A 345 25.78 -38.28 31.91
N VAL A 346 24.79 -38.85 31.21
CA VAL A 346 23.57 -39.43 31.79
C VAL A 346 23.15 -40.64 30.95
N GLY A 347 23.24 -41.85 31.52
CA GLY A 347 22.49 -43.08 31.18
C GLY A 347 22.69 -43.74 29.79
N PRO A 348 22.56 -45.09 29.68
CA PRO A 348 22.82 -45.81 28.44
C PRO A 348 21.60 -45.70 27.50
N ALA A 349 21.63 -44.74 26.58
CA ALA A 349 20.77 -44.75 25.40
C ALA A 349 21.60 -45.21 24.19
N GLU A 350 21.15 -46.28 23.55
CA GLU A 350 21.77 -46.87 22.36
C GLU A 350 22.07 -45.78 21.31
N ILE A 351 23.34 -45.72 20.95
CA ILE A 351 23.88 -44.77 19.98
C ILE A 351 23.59 -45.31 18.58
N THR A 352 22.47 -44.93 17.98
CA THR A 352 22.32 -44.99 16.52
C THR A 352 22.97 -43.75 15.92
N GLU A 353 24.08 -43.96 15.20
CA GLU A 353 24.91 -42.92 14.59
C GLU A 353 24.12 -41.98 13.67
N GLY A 354 24.12 -40.69 14.00
CA GLY A 354 23.81 -39.58 13.08
C GLY A 354 22.39 -38.97 13.15
N GLY A 355 21.49 -39.52 13.96
CA GLY A 355 20.14 -38.98 14.15
C GLY A 355 20.03 -37.90 15.25
N PRO A 356 18.94 -37.12 15.29
CA PRO A 356 18.65 -36.24 16.41
C PRO A 356 18.58 -37.05 17.72
N ARG A 357 19.34 -36.65 18.75
CA ARG A 357 19.36 -37.33 20.07
C ARG A 357 18.00 -37.43 20.77
N PHE A 358 17.05 -36.57 20.40
CA PHE A 358 15.71 -36.53 20.96
C PHE A 358 14.70 -36.59 19.81
N VAL A 359 14.06 -37.75 19.63
CA VAL A 359 13.11 -38.01 18.53
C VAL A 359 11.65 -37.77 18.92
N GLY A 360 11.39 -37.44 20.19
CA GLY A 360 10.04 -37.14 20.67
C GLY A 360 9.47 -35.86 20.05
N ARG A 361 8.17 -35.88 19.74
CA ARG A 361 7.42 -34.77 19.14
C ARG A 361 6.58 -34.06 20.20
N MET A 362 6.74 -32.76 20.32
CA MET A 362 5.85 -31.89 21.09
C MET A 362 4.87 -31.17 20.14
N VAL A 363 3.57 -31.15 20.47
CA VAL A 363 2.54 -30.55 19.62
C VAL A 363 2.38 -29.05 19.92
N ALA A 364 1.99 -28.28 18.90
CA ALA A 364 1.70 -26.86 19.04
C ALA A 364 0.32 -26.63 19.68
N ASN A 365 0.16 -25.57 20.46
CA ASN A 365 -1.15 -25.16 20.94
C ASN A 365 -1.96 -24.51 19.80
N HIS A 366 -2.82 -25.30 19.16
CA HIS A 366 -3.59 -24.85 17.99
C HIS A 366 -4.59 -23.73 18.32
N LYS A 367 -5.13 -23.71 19.55
CA LYS A 367 -6.03 -22.63 20.01
C LYS A 367 -5.31 -21.30 20.09
N LEU A 368 -4.12 -21.27 20.71
CA LEU A 368 -3.27 -20.07 20.75
C LEU A 368 -2.86 -19.63 19.35
N ARG A 369 -2.56 -20.57 18.45
CA ARG A 369 -2.22 -20.24 17.06
C ARG A 369 -3.37 -19.50 16.36
N THR A 370 -4.59 -20.02 16.43
CA THR A 370 -5.77 -19.36 15.83
C THR A 370 -6.00 -17.98 16.44
N LEU A 371 -5.96 -17.88 17.77
CA LEU A 371 -6.11 -16.63 18.51
C LEU A 371 -5.08 -15.57 18.09
N HIS A 372 -3.81 -15.96 17.97
CA HIS A 372 -2.74 -15.05 17.53
C HIS A 372 -2.94 -14.57 16.08
N GLU A 373 -3.41 -15.43 15.18
CA GLU A 373 -3.71 -15.03 13.80
C GLU A 373 -4.88 -14.03 13.73
N ASP A 374 -5.92 -14.21 14.56
CA ASP A 374 -7.04 -13.28 14.59
C ASP A 374 -6.63 -11.93 15.19
N LEU A 375 -5.82 -11.92 16.27
CA LEU A 375 -5.25 -10.70 16.81
C LEU A 375 -4.38 -9.94 15.80
N LYS A 376 -3.55 -10.64 15.00
CA LYS A 376 -2.75 -9.98 13.96
C LYS A 376 -3.60 -9.24 12.95
N LYS A 377 -4.71 -9.84 12.50
CA LYS A 377 -5.63 -9.20 11.54
C LYS A 377 -6.19 -7.91 12.12
N GLU A 378 -6.62 -7.95 13.38
CA GLU A 378 -7.14 -6.79 14.10
C GLU A 378 -6.10 -5.65 14.21
N TYR A 379 -4.83 -5.96 14.49
CA TYR A 379 -3.77 -4.95 14.52
C TYR A 379 -3.44 -4.37 13.14
N MET A 380 -3.39 -5.22 12.11
CA MET A 380 -3.13 -4.75 10.75
C MET A 380 -4.26 -3.86 10.24
N GLU A 381 -5.50 -4.14 10.62
CA GLU A 381 -6.64 -3.28 10.31
C GLU A 381 -6.53 -1.93 11.04
N LEU A 382 -6.14 -1.89 12.32
CA LEU A 382 -5.88 -0.62 13.03
C LEU A 382 -4.84 0.23 12.28
N VAL A 383 -3.71 -0.36 11.91
CA VAL A 383 -2.63 0.32 11.18
C VAL A 383 -3.15 0.90 9.87
N ASP A 384 -3.84 0.08 9.09
CA ASP A 384 -4.39 0.44 7.77
C ASP A 384 -5.45 1.56 7.84
N LEU A 385 -6.27 1.59 8.90
CA LEU A 385 -7.23 2.65 9.14
C LEU A 385 -6.56 3.94 9.61
N CYS A 386 -5.56 3.85 10.50
CA CYS A 386 -4.79 5.00 10.96
C CYS A 386 -4.06 5.68 9.80
N ASP A 387 -3.46 4.93 8.87
CA ASP A 387 -2.79 5.49 7.69
C ASP A 387 -3.74 6.31 6.80
N LYS A 388 -4.97 5.82 6.60
CA LYS A 388 -5.98 6.55 5.81
C LYS A 388 -6.37 7.86 6.46
N VAL A 389 -6.58 7.86 7.77
CA VAL A 389 -6.96 9.08 8.51
C VAL A 389 -5.76 10.05 8.59
N LYS A 390 -4.54 9.56 8.82
CA LYS A 390 -3.32 10.38 8.79
C LYS A 390 -3.13 11.07 7.44
N LEU A 391 -3.33 10.35 6.34
CA LEU A 391 -3.25 10.94 5.01
C LEU A 391 -4.25 12.09 4.87
N TRP A 392 -5.49 11.87 5.28
CA TRP A 392 -6.51 12.93 5.28
C TRP A 392 -6.08 14.15 6.13
N VAL A 393 -5.66 13.95 7.38
CA VAL A 393 -5.26 15.06 8.26
C VAL A 393 -4.06 15.83 7.68
N ASN A 394 -3.04 15.13 7.17
CA ASN A 394 -1.89 15.78 6.51
C ASN A 394 -2.31 16.61 5.30
N LEU A 395 -3.27 16.12 4.50
CA LEU A 395 -3.79 16.84 3.34
C LEU A 395 -4.69 18.04 3.72
N THR A 396 -5.15 18.12 4.97
CA THR A 396 -5.93 19.25 5.50
C THR A 396 -5.08 20.30 6.24
N MET A 397 -3.77 20.06 6.42
CA MET A 397 -2.86 21.05 7.01
C MET A 397 -2.75 22.28 6.09
N PRO A 398 -2.92 23.51 6.60
CA PRO A 398 -2.89 24.73 5.78
C PRO A 398 -1.44 25.19 5.57
N LYS A 399 -1.24 26.23 4.74
CA LYS A 399 0.01 26.98 4.68
C LYS A 399 0.60 27.29 6.05
N ILE A 400 1.92 27.17 6.18
CA ILE A 400 2.65 27.74 7.30
C ILE A 400 2.63 29.26 7.14
N GLU A 401 2.00 29.94 8.09
CA GLU A 401 1.92 31.40 8.15
C GLU A 401 2.24 31.86 9.57
N ASP A 402 2.58 33.14 9.71
CA ASP A 402 2.80 33.74 11.02
C ASP A 402 1.45 34.09 11.65
N GLY A 403 1.14 33.49 12.81
CA GLY A 403 -0.15 33.63 13.51
C GLY A 403 -1.25 32.64 13.08
N ASP A 404 -2.34 32.59 13.86
CA ASP A 404 -3.52 31.69 13.69
C ASP A 404 -3.19 30.18 13.58
N ASN A 405 -2.15 29.73 14.29
CA ASN A 405 -1.65 28.35 14.22
C ASN A 405 -2.31 27.37 15.22
N PHE A 406 -3.33 27.80 15.97
CA PHE A 406 -3.97 26.93 16.98
C PHE A 406 -4.64 25.69 16.37
N GLY A 407 -5.36 25.85 15.26
CA GLY A 407 -5.96 24.71 14.56
C GLY A 407 -4.91 23.75 13.99
N VAL A 408 -3.76 24.28 13.58
CA VAL A 408 -2.62 23.48 13.09
C VAL A 408 -2.00 22.66 14.23
N GLN A 409 -1.82 23.26 15.41
CA GLN A 409 -1.36 22.54 16.61
C GLN A 409 -2.30 21.38 17.00
N ILE A 410 -3.62 21.58 16.86
CA ILE A 410 -4.60 20.51 17.07
C ILE A 410 -4.41 19.39 16.05
N GLN A 411 -4.21 19.72 14.77
CA GLN A 411 -3.96 18.72 13.73
C GLN A 411 -2.67 17.93 14.01
N GLU A 412 -1.60 18.60 14.45
CA GLU A 412 -0.33 17.96 14.85
C GLU A 412 -0.52 16.98 16.02
N GLU A 413 -1.29 17.36 17.05
CA GLU A 413 -1.54 16.46 18.19
C GLU A 413 -2.36 15.24 17.78
N VAL A 414 -3.36 15.42 16.90
CA VAL A 414 -4.15 14.31 16.35
C VAL A 414 -3.27 13.39 15.51
N LEU A 415 -2.37 13.94 14.69
CA LEU A 415 -1.39 13.17 13.91
C LEU A 415 -0.45 12.37 14.82
N ASN A 416 0.01 12.96 15.92
CA ASN A 416 0.84 12.29 16.90
C ASN A 416 0.10 11.12 17.56
N GLU A 417 -1.16 11.29 17.93
CA GLU A 417 -1.97 10.21 18.51
C GLU A 417 -2.22 9.07 17.51
N LEU A 418 -2.54 9.41 16.26
CA LEU A 418 -2.67 8.42 15.18
C LEU A 418 -1.36 7.66 14.94
N HIS A 419 -0.21 8.34 15.03
CA HIS A 419 1.09 7.71 14.92
C HIS A 419 1.38 6.76 16.09
N ARG A 420 1.09 7.19 17.34
CA ARG A 420 1.22 6.34 18.54
C ARG A 420 0.36 5.09 18.46
N ALA A 421 -0.87 5.22 17.96
CA ALA A 421 -1.77 4.08 17.73
C ALA A 421 -1.20 3.10 16.68
N GLN A 422 -0.63 3.62 15.60
CA GLN A 422 -0.02 2.82 14.55
C GLN A 422 1.21 2.05 15.06
N ASP A 423 2.11 2.72 15.79
CA ASP A 423 3.30 2.10 16.39
C ASP A 423 2.90 1.01 17.39
N SER A 424 1.85 1.25 18.17
CA SER A 424 1.27 0.24 19.06
C SER A 424 0.79 -0.98 18.27
N GLY A 425 0.11 -0.79 17.14
CA GLY A 425 -0.31 -1.87 16.25
C GLY A 425 0.86 -2.71 15.72
N TYR A 426 1.94 -2.07 15.26
CA TYR A 426 3.15 -2.78 14.80
C TYR A 426 3.83 -3.57 15.91
N ASN A 427 4.01 -2.94 17.08
CA ASN A 427 4.66 -3.57 18.23
C ASN A 427 3.88 -4.78 18.73
N LEU A 428 2.55 -4.67 18.83
CA LEU A 428 1.69 -5.77 19.27
C LEU A 428 1.69 -6.93 18.27
N ARG A 429 1.65 -6.64 16.97
CA ARG A 429 1.75 -7.68 15.92
C ARG A 429 3.05 -8.49 16.04
N ASP A 430 4.18 -7.82 16.21
CA ASP A 430 5.48 -8.48 16.28
C ASP A 430 5.68 -9.22 17.62
N ALA A 431 5.14 -8.68 18.72
CA ALA A 431 5.20 -9.29 20.05
C ALA A 431 4.40 -10.60 20.16
N VAL A 432 3.19 -10.66 19.59
CA VAL A 432 2.23 -11.76 19.81
C VAL A 432 2.69 -13.11 19.23
N SER A 433 3.46 -13.14 18.14
CA SER A 433 3.78 -14.42 17.47
C SER A 433 5.23 -14.86 17.51
N LYS A 434 6.19 -13.95 17.29
CA LYS A 434 7.61 -14.37 17.24
C LYS A 434 8.09 -14.79 18.63
N SER A 435 7.78 -14.00 19.65
CA SER A 435 8.26 -14.24 21.02
C SER A 435 7.65 -15.53 21.61
N HIS A 436 6.34 -15.74 21.42
CA HIS A 436 5.63 -16.90 21.94
C HIS A 436 6.19 -18.21 21.38
N HIS A 437 6.30 -18.36 20.05
CA HIS A 437 6.74 -19.61 19.44
C HIS A 437 8.17 -19.98 19.81
N ILE A 438 9.08 -18.99 19.85
CA ILE A 438 10.48 -19.21 20.24
C ILE A 438 10.57 -19.65 21.69
N ASN A 439 9.87 -18.96 22.60
CA ASN A 439 9.93 -19.28 24.03
C ASN A 439 9.27 -20.64 24.32
N ARG A 440 8.12 -20.92 23.72
CA ARG A 440 7.46 -22.23 23.83
C ARG A 440 8.37 -23.35 23.32
N ALA A 441 9.00 -23.18 22.14
CA ALA A 441 9.92 -24.16 21.58
C ALA A 441 11.13 -24.42 22.50
N LYS A 442 11.67 -23.38 23.14
CA LYS A 442 12.76 -23.53 24.13
C LYS A 442 12.32 -24.39 25.32
N ILE A 443 11.13 -24.13 25.87
CA ILE A 443 10.57 -24.93 26.98
C ILE A 443 10.36 -26.38 26.53
N CYS A 444 9.71 -26.61 25.38
CA CYS A 444 9.53 -27.95 24.80
C CYS A 444 10.86 -28.69 24.60
N SER A 445 11.91 -27.99 24.16
CA SER A 445 13.24 -28.60 23.99
C SER A 445 13.85 -29.06 25.32
N LYS A 446 13.49 -28.41 26.43
CA LYS A 446 13.93 -28.80 27.78
C LYS A 446 13.14 -29.99 28.31
N ILE A 447 11.84 -30.07 28.03
CA ILE A 447 11.02 -31.27 28.33
C ILE A 447 11.61 -32.50 27.63
N LEU A 448 11.95 -32.39 26.34
CA LEU A 448 12.57 -33.49 25.58
C LEU A 448 13.93 -33.90 26.13
N LYS A 449 14.74 -32.95 26.60
CA LYS A 449 16.09 -33.19 27.13
C LYS A 449 16.10 -33.72 28.57
N TYR A 450 15.13 -33.31 29.38
CA TYR A 450 15.08 -33.55 30.81
C TYR A 450 13.67 -33.97 31.24
N PRO A 451 13.19 -35.15 30.82
CA PRO A 451 11.81 -35.59 31.05
C PRO A 451 11.47 -35.79 32.53
N ASN A 452 12.47 -36.04 33.38
CA ASN A 452 12.29 -36.24 34.82
C ASN A 452 12.19 -34.93 35.62
N VAL A 453 12.28 -33.76 34.97
CA VAL A 453 12.12 -32.45 35.61
C VAL A 453 10.70 -31.94 35.35
N GLU A 454 9.82 -32.18 36.30
CA GLU A 454 8.38 -31.88 36.20
C GLU A 454 8.10 -30.37 35.98
N ASP A 455 8.95 -29.49 36.52
CA ASP A 455 8.83 -28.04 36.37
C ASP A 455 8.82 -27.56 34.91
N TYR A 456 9.45 -28.29 33.97
CA TYR A 456 9.40 -27.91 32.56
C TYR A 456 8.01 -28.10 31.95
N ALA A 457 7.26 -29.11 32.38
CA ALA A 457 5.87 -29.30 31.96
C ALA A 457 4.94 -28.26 32.59
N ILE A 458 5.21 -27.85 33.83
CA ILE A 458 4.49 -26.73 34.49
C ILE A 458 4.80 -25.42 33.76
N ALA A 459 6.07 -25.12 33.48
CA ALA A 459 6.50 -23.91 32.78
C ALA A 459 5.86 -23.78 31.39
N LEU A 460 5.62 -24.90 30.69
CA LEU A 460 4.90 -24.89 29.41
C LEU A 460 3.42 -24.49 29.58
N ARG A 461 2.76 -25.03 30.62
CA ARG A 461 1.37 -24.70 30.96
C ARG A 461 1.24 -23.21 31.32
N GLU A 462 2.08 -22.73 32.23
CA GLU A 462 2.14 -21.32 32.64
C GLU A 462 2.43 -20.36 31.47
N HIS A 463 3.32 -20.76 30.55
CA HIS A 463 3.63 -19.95 29.37
C HIS A 463 2.44 -19.81 28.42
N ASP A 464 1.73 -20.91 28.16
CA ASP A 464 0.54 -20.94 27.31
C ASP A 464 -0.63 -20.19 27.99
N GLU A 465 -0.85 -20.36 29.29
CA GLU A 465 -1.83 -19.61 30.10
C GLU A 465 -1.58 -18.10 30.04
N LYS A 466 -0.32 -17.68 30.24
CA LYS A 466 0.07 -16.28 30.10
C LYS A 466 -0.30 -15.72 28.73
N GLN A 467 -0.22 -16.50 27.65
CA GLN A 467 -0.60 -16.01 26.32
C GLN A 467 -2.11 -15.77 26.19
N PHE A 468 -2.94 -16.65 26.74
CA PHE A 468 -4.39 -16.45 26.75
C PHE A 468 -4.76 -15.18 27.54
N TYR A 469 -4.14 -14.98 28.70
CA TYR A 469 -4.32 -13.75 29.48
C TYR A 469 -3.88 -12.49 28.70
N MET A 470 -2.70 -12.54 28.08
CA MET A 470 -2.18 -11.44 27.26
C MET A 470 -3.06 -11.15 26.05
N ALA A 471 -3.64 -12.17 25.41
CA ALA A 471 -4.55 -11.98 24.30
C ALA A 471 -5.83 -11.22 24.68
N LEU A 472 -6.40 -11.48 25.86
CA LEU A 472 -7.54 -10.69 26.36
C LEU A 472 -7.13 -9.23 26.62
N ARG A 473 -5.98 -9.03 27.28
CA ARG A 473 -5.46 -7.69 27.56
C ARG A 473 -5.23 -6.88 26.27
N ASN A 474 -4.68 -7.56 25.27
CA ASN A 474 -4.45 -7.04 23.94
C ASN A 474 -5.73 -6.58 23.22
N LEU A 475 -6.85 -7.30 23.37
CA LEU A 475 -8.15 -6.87 22.84
C LEU A 475 -8.66 -5.63 23.56
N ILE A 476 -8.50 -5.55 24.88
CA ILE A 476 -8.87 -4.39 25.70
C ILE A 476 -8.06 -3.16 25.26
N ASP A 477 -6.75 -3.30 25.10
CA ASP A 477 -5.89 -2.21 24.67
C ASP A 477 -6.26 -1.74 23.26
N LEU A 478 -6.57 -2.67 22.33
CA LEU A 478 -7.04 -2.32 21.00
C LEU A 478 -8.36 -1.54 21.01
N ARG A 479 -9.34 -1.97 21.81
CA ARG A 479 -10.61 -1.25 22.00
C ARG A 479 -10.35 0.15 22.54
N ASN A 480 -9.48 0.28 23.52
CA ASN A 480 -9.15 1.57 24.14
C ASN A 480 -8.47 2.50 23.14
N ILE A 481 -7.56 2.00 22.30
CA ILE A 481 -6.94 2.80 21.23
C ILE A 481 -8.00 3.36 20.28
N TYR A 482 -8.93 2.51 19.79
CA TYR A 482 -10.02 3.00 18.94
C TYR A 482 -10.92 4.01 19.65
N ALA A 483 -11.19 3.83 20.95
CA ALA A 483 -11.99 4.76 21.74
C ALA A 483 -11.30 6.13 21.89
N VAL A 484 -10.00 6.14 22.20
CA VAL A 484 -9.19 7.38 22.30
C VAL A 484 -9.13 8.09 20.94
N LEU A 485 -8.86 7.36 19.86
CA LEU A 485 -8.87 7.92 18.50
C LEU A 485 -10.23 8.51 18.13
N THR A 486 -11.32 7.81 18.46
CA THR A 486 -12.68 8.31 18.22
C THR A 486 -12.91 9.61 18.97
N ASP A 487 -12.63 9.63 20.28
CA ASP A 487 -12.88 10.77 21.16
C ASP A 487 -12.08 12.01 20.74
N VAL A 488 -10.76 11.87 20.55
CA VAL A 488 -9.88 12.99 20.21
C VAL A 488 -10.23 13.57 18.84
N ILE A 489 -10.54 12.73 17.86
CA ILE A 489 -10.86 13.21 16.50
C ILE A 489 -12.25 13.84 16.47
N HIS A 490 -13.26 13.24 17.12
CA HIS A 490 -14.63 13.78 17.10
C HIS A 490 -14.71 15.15 17.77
N LYS A 491 -14.08 15.31 18.94
CA LYS A 491 -14.05 16.59 19.67
C LYS A 491 -13.39 17.71 18.87
N ASN A 492 -12.37 17.37 18.08
CA ASN A 492 -11.56 18.34 17.36
C ASN A 492 -11.89 18.40 15.86
N PHE A 493 -12.93 17.70 15.40
CA PHE A 493 -13.20 17.48 13.98
C PHE A 493 -13.29 18.77 13.16
N GLN A 494 -13.92 19.82 13.71
CA GLN A 494 -14.02 21.11 13.02
C GLN A 494 -12.65 21.73 12.76
N LYS A 495 -11.75 21.71 13.75
CA LYS A 495 -10.39 22.24 13.64
C LYS A 495 -9.47 21.34 12.81
N ILE A 496 -9.73 20.03 12.77
CA ILE A 496 -9.03 19.12 11.86
C ILE A 496 -9.40 19.40 10.40
N ARG A 497 -10.70 19.60 10.12
CA ARG A 497 -11.19 19.86 8.76
C ARG A 497 -10.90 21.28 8.26
N ALA A 498 -10.99 22.26 9.15
CA ALA A 498 -10.81 23.68 8.86
C ALA A 498 -10.00 24.34 10.00
N PRO A 499 -8.66 24.23 9.95
CA PRO A 499 -7.77 24.70 11.03
C PRO A 499 -7.71 26.23 11.15
N LYS A 500 -7.89 26.94 10.03
CA LYS A 500 -7.89 28.41 9.96
C LYS A 500 -9.31 28.93 9.74
N GLY A 501 -9.67 29.99 10.46
CA GLY A 501 -10.97 30.65 10.34
C GLY A 501 -12.16 29.85 10.88
N ASN A 502 -12.38 29.87 12.20
CA ASN A 502 -13.72 29.79 12.83
C ASN A 502 -13.62 30.01 14.36
N ASN A 503 -12.97 31.08 14.82
CA ASN A 503 -12.80 31.32 16.27
C ASN A 503 -14.11 31.81 16.95
N GLY A 504 -15.20 31.97 16.20
CA GLY A 504 -16.49 32.45 16.71
C GLY A 504 -17.41 31.37 17.30
N ALA A 505 -17.21 30.09 17.00
CA ALA A 505 -18.14 29.03 17.42
C ALA A 505 -17.85 28.45 18.82
N ALA A 506 -16.68 28.74 19.40
CA ALA A 506 -16.27 28.25 20.73
C ALA A 506 -16.30 29.34 21.82
N MET A 507 -16.85 30.52 21.51
CA MET A 507 -16.98 31.67 22.41
C MET A 507 -18.45 31.96 22.74
N TYR A 508 -19.26 30.94 23.01
CA TYR A 508 -20.56 31.08 23.69
C TYR A 508 -20.92 29.83 24.50
#